data_AF-A0A7C3WQ94-F1
#
_entry.id   AF-A0A7C3WQ94-F1
#
_cell.length_a   1.000
_cell.length_b   1.000
_cell.length_c   1.000
_cell.angle_alpha   90.00
_cell.angle_beta   90.00
_cell.angle_gamma   90.00
#
_symmetry.space_group_name_H-M   'P 1'
#
loop_
_entity.id
_entity.type
_entity.pdbx_description
1 polymer ?
#
loop_
_entity_poly.entity_id
_entity_poly.type
_entity_poly.pdbx_seq_one_letter_code
_entity_poly.pdbx_strand_id
1 'polypeptide(L)'
;MGRWFGWWSWFKWPWITQKSFDFTLEATPTTQSIKAGQQVTFTVYVTLTSGSPQPVTLSISDICCGSTYSFSLTTGSPNFASTLKVITSSSLKPGTYQLTITGSGGGKIHSTIVTLYVAENKKESALTVTVTPSSLKLGEQVSVGGALSPALAATIELIYIRPDGFEMVKHITIPASGVFSDIFKPEIPGFWAVKARWAGDNEHYSCERYQ
;
A
#
# COMPACT_ATOMS: atom_id res chain seq x y z
N MET A 1 22.06 -49.45 78.46
CA MET A 1 20.65 -49.09 78.15
C MET A 1 20.54 -47.58 78.36
N GLY A 2 20.16 -46.71 77.42
CA GLY A 2 19.56 -46.90 76.11
C GLY A 2 20.01 -45.78 75.15
N ARG A 3 19.94 -46.11 73.86
CA ARG A 3 20.26 -45.24 72.73
C ARG A 3 19.23 -44.11 72.63
N TRP A 4 19.68 -42.87 72.49
CA TRP A 4 18.86 -41.76 71.98
C TRP A 4 19.36 -41.41 70.59
N PHE A 5 18.62 -41.84 69.56
CA PHE A 5 18.76 -41.35 68.19
C PHE A 5 17.89 -40.09 68.05
N GLY A 6 18.52 -38.92 67.99
CA GLY A 6 17.87 -37.66 67.61
C GLY A 6 17.88 -37.53 66.10
N TRP A 7 16.75 -37.84 65.47
CA TRP A 7 16.53 -37.90 64.03
C TRP A 7 16.00 -36.56 63.52
N TRP A 8 16.87 -35.64 63.07
CA TRP A 8 16.44 -34.44 62.32
C TRP A 8 17.50 -34.04 61.29
N SER A 9 17.50 -34.75 60.16
CA SER A 9 17.95 -34.22 58.88
C SER A 9 16.85 -34.57 57.86
N TRP A 10 16.92 -34.03 56.64
CA TRP A 10 16.04 -34.32 55.51
C TRP A 10 14.74 -33.49 55.37
N PHE A 11 14.86 -32.17 55.33
CA PHE A 11 13.98 -31.38 54.45
C PHE A 11 14.83 -30.57 53.47
N LYS A 12 15.32 -31.24 52.42
CA LYS A 12 15.63 -30.55 51.17
C LYS A 12 14.30 -30.34 50.46
N TRP A 13 13.77 -29.11 50.53
CA TRP A 13 12.69 -28.73 49.62
C TRP A 13 13.22 -28.93 48.19
N PRO A 14 12.55 -29.69 47.32
CA PRO A 14 12.91 -29.66 45.92
C PRO A 14 12.73 -28.20 45.49
N TRP A 15 13.79 -27.56 45.01
CA TRP A 15 13.69 -26.22 44.44
C TRP A 15 12.63 -26.32 43.35
N ILE A 16 11.43 -25.79 43.61
CA ILE A 16 10.41 -25.67 42.59
C ILE A 16 11.03 -24.72 41.57
N THR A 17 11.56 -25.29 40.49
CA THR A 17 12.18 -24.51 39.42
C THR A 17 11.03 -23.97 38.60
N GLN A 18 10.47 -22.84 39.03
CA GLN A 18 9.35 -22.21 38.35
C GLN A 18 9.82 -21.72 36.97
N LYS A 19 9.21 -22.25 35.90
CA LYS A 19 9.52 -21.84 34.53
C LYS A 19 9.27 -20.32 34.41
N SER A 20 10.23 -19.59 33.85
CA SER A 20 10.09 -18.15 33.63
C SER A 20 8.91 -17.85 32.71
N PHE A 21 8.19 -16.76 32.98
CA PHE A 21 7.10 -16.29 32.14
C PHE A 21 7.64 -15.88 30.76
N ASP A 22 6.98 -16.34 29.70
CA ASP A 22 7.24 -15.89 28.34
C ASP A 22 6.00 -16.07 27.46
N PHE A 23 5.93 -15.32 26.36
CA PHE A 23 4.80 -15.32 25.43
C PHE A 23 5.27 -15.08 23.98
N THR A 24 4.39 -15.30 23.02
CA THR A 24 4.59 -14.90 21.61
C THR A 24 3.55 -13.88 21.20
N LEU A 25 3.90 -13.08 20.20
CA LEU A 25 3.06 -12.03 19.64
C LEU A 25 3.02 -12.17 18.12
N GLU A 26 1.83 -12.37 17.56
CA GLU A 26 1.61 -12.51 16.12
C GLU A 26 0.46 -11.60 15.68
N ALA A 27 0.47 -11.17 14.43
CA ALA A 27 -0.59 -10.35 13.87
C ALA A 27 -0.98 -10.81 12.47
N THR A 28 -2.27 -10.92 12.19
CA THR A 28 -2.79 -11.33 10.88
C THR A 28 -3.88 -10.37 10.39
N PRO A 29 -3.94 -10.11 9.07
CA PRO A 29 -2.92 -10.44 8.06
C PRO A 29 -1.61 -9.64 8.28
N THR A 30 -0.48 -10.11 7.75
CA THR A 30 0.81 -9.39 7.88
C THR A 30 0.90 -8.15 6.99
N THR A 31 0.07 -8.07 5.94
CA THR A 31 0.02 -6.94 5.00
C THR A 31 -1.41 -6.60 4.63
N GLN A 32 -1.75 -5.31 4.54
CA GLN A 32 -3.00 -4.83 3.94
C GLN A 32 -2.81 -3.60 3.08
N SER A 33 -3.71 -3.43 2.11
CA SER A 33 -3.80 -2.26 1.25
C SER A 33 -4.97 -1.36 1.69
N ILE A 34 -4.74 -0.06 1.71
CA ILE A 34 -5.72 0.94 2.13
C ILE A 34 -5.58 2.22 1.32
N LYS A 35 -6.64 3.02 1.22
CA LYS A 35 -6.58 4.40 0.71
C LYS A 35 -6.41 5.36 1.87
N ALA A 36 -5.69 6.47 1.67
CA ALA A 36 -5.59 7.52 2.69
C ALA A 36 -6.99 7.98 3.17
N GLY A 37 -7.15 8.21 4.47
CA GLY A 37 -8.41 8.59 5.10
C GLY A 37 -9.34 7.43 5.45
N GLN A 38 -8.98 6.19 5.12
CA GLN A 38 -9.80 5.01 5.40
C GLN A 38 -9.33 4.27 6.66
N GLN A 39 -10.02 3.17 6.97
CA GLN A 39 -9.76 2.30 8.11
C GLN A 39 -9.42 0.88 7.69
N VAL A 40 -8.52 0.24 8.42
CA VAL A 40 -8.17 -1.18 8.30
C VAL A 40 -8.11 -1.85 9.68
N THR A 41 -8.24 -3.17 9.74
CA THR A 41 -8.17 -3.94 10.99
C THR A 41 -7.23 -5.13 10.90
N PHE A 42 -6.44 -5.36 11.93
CA PHE A 42 -5.60 -6.55 12.13
C PHE A 42 -6.05 -7.30 13.38
N THR A 43 -5.79 -8.60 13.45
CA THR A 43 -5.98 -9.39 14.67
C THR A 43 -4.62 -9.72 15.26
N VAL A 44 -4.39 -9.31 16.50
CA VAL A 44 -3.18 -9.56 17.26
C VAL A 44 -3.42 -10.72 18.21
N TYR A 45 -2.59 -11.74 18.15
CA TYR A 45 -2.61 -12.92 19.01
C TYR A 45 -1.48 -12.85 20.02
N VAL A 46 -1.81 -13.02 21.29
CA VAL A 46 -0.85 -13.17 22.37
C VAL A 46 -0.98 -14.57 22.93
N THR A 47 0.07 -15.39 22.81
CA THR A 47 0.04 -16.80 23.23
C THR A 47 1.07 -17.05 24.33
N LEU A 48 0.68 -17.73 25.41
CA LEU A 48 1.60 -18.12 26.47
C LEU A 48 2.56 -19.21 25.96
N THR A 49 3.86 -19.05 26.17
CA THR A 49 4.85 -20.08 25.82
C THR A 49 5.52 -20.71 27.04
N SER A 50 5.61 -19.99 28.15
CA SER A 50 6.17 -20.53 29.39
C SER A 50 5.72 -19.82 30.65
N GLY A 51 5.85 -20.52 31.78
CA GLY A 51 5.60 -19.99 33.11
C GLY A 51 4.12 -19.81 33.43
N SER A 52 3.86 -19.12 34.54
CA SER A 52 2.50 -18.73 34.95
C SER A 52 2.08 -17.47 34.19
N PRO A 53 0.83 -17.37 33.68
CA PRO A 53 0.38 -16.20 32.95
C PRO A 53 0.58 -14.90 33.73
N GLN A 54 1.13 -13.88 33.07
CA GLN A 54 1.21 -12.51 33.54
C GLN A 54 0.47 -11.61 32.54
N PRO A 55 -0.23 -10.56 32.98
CA PRO A 55 -0.90 -9.63 32.06
C PRO A 55 0.09 -9.03 31.05
N VAL A 56 -0.29 -9.04 29.77
CA VAL A 56 0.46 -8.43 28.66
C VAL A 56 -0.31 -7.22 28.16
N THR A 57 0.37 -6.08 28.06
CA THR A 57 -0.16 -4.82 27.52
C THR A 57 0.37 -4.58 26.11
N LEU A 58 -0.53 -4.27 25.18
CA LEU A 58 -0.26 -4.00 23.78
C LEU A 58 -0.10 -2.49 23.52
N SER A 59 0.82 -2.12 22.64
CA SER A 59 1.04 -0.75 22.20
C SER A 59 1.58 -0.68 20.77
N ILE A 60 1.49 0.50 20.15
CA ILE A 60 2.17 0.85 18.91
C ILE A 60 2.89 2.17 19.13
N SER A 61 4.17 2.24 18.80
CA SER A 61 4.94 3.49 18.76
C SER A 61 4.97 4.04 17.32
N ASP A 62 5.16 5.35 17.19
CA ASP A 62 5.49 6.02 15.92
C ASP A 62 4.51 5.79 14.76
N ILE A 63 3.21 5.85 15.05
CA ILE A 63 2.19 5.77 14.00
C ILE A 63 2.31 6.96 13.04
N CYS A 64 2.35 6.68 11.74
CA CYS A 64 2.73 7.67 10.74
C CYS A 64 1.69 8.80 10.55
N CYS A 65 2.21 10.03 10.49
CA CYS A 65 1.59 11.23 9.91
C CYS A 65 0.13 11.49 10.33
N GLY A 66 -0.16 11.48 11.63
CA GLY A 66 -1.48 11.84 12.17
C GLY A 66 -2.56 10.75 12.05
N SER A 67 -2.15 9.53 11.71
CA SER A 67 -3.04 8.36 11.79
C SER A 67 -3.31 7.99 13.25
N THR A 68 -4.40 7.26 13.51
CA THR A 68 -4.79 6.83 14.85
C THR A 68 -4.97 5.31 14.91
N TYR A 69 -4.87 4.74 16.11
CA TYR A 69 -5.14 3.32 16.33
C TYR A 69 -5.92 3.07 17.62
N SER A 70 -6.55 1.91 17.69
CA SER A 70 -7.12 1.40 18.93
C SER A 70 -7.05 -0.13 18.97
N PHE A 71 -6.90 -0.68 20.17
CA PHE A 71 -7.05 -2.10 20.43
C PHE A 71 -8.42 -2.36 21.05
N SER A 72 -9.10 -3.43 20.64
CA SER A 72 -10.32 -3.88 21.35
C SER A 72 -10.01 -4.33 22.77
N LEU A 73 -8.81 -4.88 22.99
CA LEU A 73 -8.27 -5.22 24.30
C LEU A 73 -6.81 -4.79 24.39
N THR A 74 -6.53 -3.76 25.20
CA THR A 74 -5.16 -3.23 25.37
C THR A 74 -4.33 -4.08 26.32
N THR A 75 -4.94 -4.76 27.29
CA THR A 75 -4.23 -5.62 28.24
C THR A 75 -5.04 -6.88 28.55
N GLY A 76 -4.36 -8.02 28.70
CA GLY A 76 -5.00 -9.29 28.97
C GLY A 76 -4.02 -10.36 29.44
N SER A 77 -4.54 -11.41 30.09
CA SER A 77 -3.75 -12.62 30.35
C SER A 77 -3.54 -13.37 29.04
N PRO A 78 -2.31 -13.83 28.69
CA PRO A 78 -1.98 -14.53 27.46
C PRO A 78 -2.93 -15.69 27.09
N ASN A 79 -2.95 -16.03 25.80
CA ASN A 79 -3.96 -16.80 25.06
C ASN A 79 -5.22 -15.98 24.73
N PHE A 80 -5.03 -14.71 24.35
CA PHE A 80 -6.10 -13.83 23.90
C PHE A 80 -5.82 -13.27 22.51
N ALA A 81 -6.89 -12.80 21.86
CA ALA A 81 -6.82 -12.03 20.63
C ALA A 81 -7.34 -10.60 20.86
N SER A 82 -6.72 -9.64 20.20
CA SER A 82 -7.12 -8.22 20.21
C SER A 82 -7.21 -7.70 18.79
N THR A 83 -8.32 -7.06 18.45
CA THR A 83 -8.47 -6.38 17.16
C THR A 83 -7.77 -5.03 17.22
N LEU A 84 -6.74 -4.87 16.41
CA LEU A 84 -6.09 -3.60 16.15
C LEU A 84 -6.81 -2.89 15.00
N LYS A 85 -7.43 -1.75 15.30
CA LYS A 85 -8.02 -0.83 14.34
C LYS A 85 -7.03 0.27 14.01
N VAL A 86 -6.78 0.54 12.73
CA VAL A 86 -5.93 1.65 12.27
C VAL A 86 -6.76 2.53 11.35
N ILE A 87 -6.76 3.84 11.61
CA ILE A 87 -7.42 4.86 10.79
C ILE A 87 -6.33 5.78 10.24
N THR A 88 -6.21 5.80 8.92
CA THR A 88 -5.21 6.62 8.21
C THR A 88 -5.68 8.07 8.07
N SER A 89 -4.76 9.03 8.14
CA SER A 89 -5.05 10.42 7.77
C SER A 89 -5.37 10.53 6.27
N SER A 90 -6.26 11.44 5.88
CA SER A 90 -6.53 11.76 4.46
C SER A 90 -5.34 12.43 3.75
N SER A 91 -4.41 13.03 4.51
CA SER A 91 -3.18 13.63 3.99
C SER A 91 -1.99 12.67 3.95
N LEU A 92 -2.21 11.40 4.34
CA LEU A 92 -1.17 10.38 4.29
C LEU A 92 -0.78 10.13 2.83
N LYS A 93 0.51 10.25 2.52
CA LYS A 93 1.01 10.05 1.15
C LYS A 93 0.93 8.56 0.79
N PRO A 94 0.75 8.24 -0.51
CA PRO A 94 0.90 6.87 -0.97
C PRO A 94 2.29 6.32 -0.66
N GLY A 95 2.38 5.04 -0.32
CA GLY A 95 3.63 4.42 0.09
C GLY A 95 3.46 3.21 0.99
N THR A 96 4.58 2.66 1.45
CA THR A 96 4.60 1.52 2.36
C THR A 96 4.96 1.98 3.77
N TYR A 97 4.15 1.58 4.74
CA TYR A 97 4.31 1.92 6.14
C TYR A 97 4.40 0.66 6.98
N GLN A 98 5.36 0.58 7.88
CA GLN A 98 5.50 -0.53 8.83
C GLN A 98 4.98 -0.11 10.19
N LEU A 99 4.07 -0.90 10.76
CA LEU A 99 3.52 -0.69 12.09
C LEU A 99 4.09 -1.74 13.03
N THR A 100 4.83 -1.29 14.04
CA THR A 100 5.41 -2.17 15.06
C THR A 100 4.45 -2.28 16.24
N ILE A 101 3.92 -3.47 16.45
CA ILE A 101 3.05 -3.81 17.56
C ILE A 101 3.92 -4.42 18.66
N THR A 102 3.86 -3.87 19.86
CA THR A 102 4.66 -4.30 21.01
C THR A 102 3.75 -4.84 22.10
N GLY A 103 4.08 -6.01 22.63
CA GLY A 103 3.50 -6.56 23.85
C GLY A 103 4.52 -6.51 24.97
N SER A 104 4.10 -6.07 26.17
CA SER A 104 4.94 -6.05 27.38
C SER A 104 4.21 -6.66 28.57
N GLY A 105 4.83 -7.62 29.24
CA GLY A 105 4.25 -8.30 30.42
C GLY A 105 5.29 -9.14 31.15
N GLY A 106 5.21 -9.21 32.49
CA GLY A 106 6.09 -10.06 33.31
C GLY A 106 7.60 -9.85 33.10
N GLY A 107 8.02 -8.64 32.71
CA GLY A 107 9.43 -8.31 32.38
C GLY A 107 9.90 -8.74 30.99
N LYS A 108 9.01 -9.30 30.15
CA LYS A 108 9.26 -9.67 28.76
C LYS A 108 8.64 -8.66 27.81
N ILE A 109 9.32 -8.43 26.69
CA ILE A 109 8.86 -7.56 25.60
C ILE A 109 9.03 -8.33 24.30
N HIS A 110 7.97 -8.40 23.51
CA HIS A 110 7.96 -8.98 22.17
C HIS A 110 7.29 -8.02 21.21
N SER A 111 7.72 -8.05 19.95
CA SER A 111 7.16 -7.20 18.91
C SER A 111 6.85 -7.99 17.65
N THR A 112 5.85 -7.55 16.91
CA THR A 112 5.52 -8.02 15.56
C THR A 112 5.27 -6.83 14.65
N ILE A 113 5.49 -7.01 13.35
CA ILE A 113 5.36 -5.94 12.36
C ILE A 113 4.24 -6.31 11.38
N VAL A 114 3.33 -5.38 11.16
CA VAL A 114 2.39 -5.43 10.03
C VAL A 114 2.71 -4.34 9.03
N THR A 115 2.51 -4.64 7.75
CA THR A 115 2.76 -3.71 6.64
C THR A 115 1.46 -3.13 6.14
N LEU A 116 1.40 -1.80 6.05
CA LEU A 116 0.28 -1.06 5.49
C LEU A 116 0.73 -0.42 4.16
N TYR A 117 0.12 -0.86 3.07
CA TYR A 117 0.29 -0.25 1.76
C TYR A 117 -0.79 0.80 1.55
N VAL A 118 -0.39 2.06 1.44
CA VAL A 118 -1.29 3.18 1.14
C VAL A 118 -1.31 3.39 -0.36
N ALA A 119 -2.43 3.06 -0.99
CA ALA A 119 -2.63 3.17 -2.42
C ALA A 119 -2.72 4.64 -2.86
N GLU A 120 -2.33 4.88 -4.11
CA GLU A 120 -2.53 6.17 -4.78
C GLU A 120 -4.03 6.45 -4.94
N ASN A 121 -4.47 7.64 -4.51
CA ASN A 121 -5.84 8.11 -4.73
C ASN A 121 -5.91 8.94 -6.02
N LYS A 122 -5.53 8.32 -7.15
CA LYS A 122 -5.65 8.96 -8.46
C LYS A 122 -7.08 8.80 -9.00
N LYS A 123 -7.54 9.83 -9.72
CA LYS A 123 -8.79 9.85 -10.48
C LYS A 123 -8.56 9.17 -11.82
N GLU A 124 -9.63 8.59 -12.37
CA GLU A 124 -9.59 8.04 -13.72
C GLU A 124 -9.38 9.15 -14.76
N SER A 125 -8.77 8.80 -15.88
CA SER A 125 -8.58 9.72 -17.00
C SER A 125 -8.67 9.00 -18.34
N ALA A 126 -9.08 9.72 -19.37
CA ALA A 126 -9.31 9.17 -20.70
C ALA A 126 -8.86 10.14 -21.79
N LEU A 127 -8.25 9.60 -22.85
CA LEU A 127 -7.94 10.32 -24.07
C LEU A 127 -8.93 9.94 -25.17
N THR A 128 -9.33 10.94 -25.96
CA THR A 128 -9.93 10.74 -27.28
C THR A 128 -8.93 11.08 -28.36
N VAL A 129 -9.01 10.40 -29.50
CA VAL A 129 -8.21 10.67 -30.69
C VAL A 129 -9.13 10.56 -31.90
N THR A 130 -9.06 11.54 -32.77
CA THR A 130 -9.81 11.63 -34.01
C THR A 130 -8.87 12.11 -35.10
N VAL A 131 -9.02 11.52 -36.29
CA VAL A 131 -8.16 11.77 -37.44
C VAL A 131 -9.06 12.17 -38.61
N THR A 132 -8.84 13.35 -39.18
CA THR A 132 -9.69 13.91 -40.24
C THR A 132 -8.83 14.56 -41.34
N PRO A 133 -8.98 14.16 -42.62
CA PRO A 133 -9.81 13.04 -43.12
C PRO A 133 -9.17 11.67 -42.87
N SER A 134 -9.97 10.60 -42.89
CA SER A 134 -9.52 9.21 -42.68
C SER A 134 -8.85 8.56 -43.90
N SER A 135 -8.88 9.22 -45.06
CA SER A 135 -8.18 8.79 -46.27
C SER A 135 -7.57 10.01 -46.95
N LEU A 136 -6.35 9.85 -47.46
CA LEU A 136 -5.53 10.93 -48.00
C LEU A 136 -4.83 10.45 -49.26
N LYS A 137 -4.58 11.38 -50.18
CA LYS A 137 -3.61 11.18 -51.26
C LYS A 137 -2.21 11.49 -50.75
N LEU A 138 -1.21 10.86 -51.37
CA LEU A 138 0.19 11.09 -51.04
C LEU A 138 0.52 12.59 -51.14
N GLY A 139 1.04 13.16 -50.06
CA GLY A 139 1.38 14.57 -49.98
C GLY A 139 0.31 15.48 -49.36
N GLU A 140 -0.89 14.97 -49.07
CA GLU A 140 -1.92 15.68 -48.31
C GLU A 140 -1.65 15.64 -46.79
N GLN A 141 -2.32 16.51 -46.05
CA GLN A 141 -2.21 16.63 -44.59
C GLN A 141 -3.47 16.14 -43.89
N VAL A 142 -3.30 15.65 -42.68
CA VAL A 142 -4.38 15.24 -41.79
C VAL A 142 -4.36 16.06 -40.52
N SER A 143 -5.54 16.40 -40.02
CA SER A 143 -5.70 16.94 -38.68
C SER A 143 -5.92 15.78 -37.72
N VAL A 144 -5.06 15.67 -36.72
CA VAL A 144 -5.22 14.79 -35.58
C VAL A 144 -5.63 15.63 -34.40
N GLY A 145 -6.76 15.33 -33.79
CA GLY A 145 -7.25 16.07 -32.62
C GLY A 145 -7.90 15.17 -31.61
N GLY A 146 -8.05 15.68 -30.39
CA GLY A 146 -8.61 14.92 -29.30
C GLY A 146 -8.71 15.74 -28.03
N ALA A 147 -9.12 15.09 -26.95
CA ALA A 147 -9.19 15.71 -25.64
C ALA A 147 -8.77 14.73 -24.53
N LEU A 148 -8.16 15.27 -23.50
CA LEU A 148 -7.98 14.63 -22.20
C LEU A 148 -9.20 14.94 -21.32
N SER A 149 -9.75 13.91 -20.68
CA SER A 149 -10.83 14.00 -19.71
C SER A 149 -10.38 13.40 -18.37
N PRO A 150 -10.55 14.11 -17.23
CA PRO A 150 -11.06 15.47 -17.12
C PRO A 150 -10.14 16.50 -17.80
N ALA A 151 -10.71 17.62 -18.20
CA ALA A 151 -9.97 18.69 -18.88
C ALA A 151 -8.95 19.33 -17.93
N LEU A 152 -7.67 19.22 -18.29
CA LEU A 152 -6.56 19.77 -17.52
C LEU A 152 -5.37 20.04 -18.45
N ALA A 153 -4.44 20.88 -17.98
CA ALA A 153 -3.21 21.17 -18.70
C ALA A 153 -2.18 20.06 -18.44
N ALA A 154 -1.64 19.48 -19.50
CA ALA A 154 -0.69 18.36 -19.43
C ALA A 154 0.23 18.33 -20.66
N THR A 155 1.20 17.42 -20.66
CA THR A 155 1.97 17.06 -21.85
C THR A 155 1.65 15.63 -22.22
N ILE A 156 1.23 15.39 -23.46
CA ILE A 156 0.92 14.05 -23.99
C ILE A 156 1.92 13.66 -25.06
N GLU A 157 2.07 12.35 -25.28
CA GLU A 157 2.78 11.77 -26.42
C GLU A 157 1.77 11.46 -27.52
N LEU A 158 1.96 12.04 -28.70
CA LEU A 158 1.24 11.69 -29.92
C LEU A 158 2.18 10.91 -30.83
N ILE A 159 1.85 9.65 -31.07
CA ILE A 159 2.71 8.66 -31.69
C ILE A 159 2.09 8.29 -33.04
N TYR A 160 2.76 8.66 -34.12
CA TYR A 160 2.39 8.29 -35.49
C TYR A 160 3.14 7.02 -35.87
N ILE A 161 2.40 5.96 -36.14
CA ILE A 161 2.95 4.65 -36.47
C ILE A 161 2.90 4.51 -37.99
N ARG A 162 4.08 4.41 -38.59
CA ARG A 162 4.26 4.18 -40.02
C ARG A 162 3.81 2.79 -40.43
N PRO A 163 3.47 2.58 -41.72
CA PRO A 163 3.20 1.25 -42.28
C PRO A 163 4.34 0.23 -42.09
N ASP A 164 5.58 0.67 -41.92
CA ASP A 164 6.76 -0.18 -41.65
C ASP A 164 6.99 -0.45 -40.15
N GLY A 165 6.12 0.06 -39.29
CA GLY A 165 6.22 -0.05 -37.83
C GLY A 165 7.09 1.00 -37.15
N PHE A 166 7.68 1.94 -37.89
CA PHE A 166 8.44 3.03 -37.28
C PHE A 166 7.51 4.02 -36.54
N GLU A 167 7.83 4.32 -35.28
CA GLU A 167 7.06 5.23 -34.44
C GLU A 167 7.68 6.63 -34.42
N MET A 168 6.87 7.64 -34.74
CA MET A 168 7.24 9.05 -34.62
C MET A 168 6.53 9.64 -33.42
N VAL A 169 7.28 9.94 -32.35
CA VAL A 169 6.74 10.49 -31.10
C VAL A 169 6.82 12.02 -31.10
N LYS A 170 5.69 12.69 -30.93
CA LYS A 170 5.60 14.13 -30.68
C LYS A 170 5.12 14.39 -29.25
N HIS A 171 5.74 15.35 -28.56
CA HIS A 171 5.27 15.82 -27.26
C HIS A 171 4.39 17.05 -27.48
N ILE A 172 3.12 16.97 -27.07
CA ILE A 172 2.14 18.03 -27.25
C ILE A 172 1.72 18.55 -25.87
N THR A 173 1.90 19.85 -25.64
CA THR A 173 1.39 20.52 -24.45
C THR A 173 -0.08 20.88 -24.66
N ILE A 174 -0.97 20.27 -23.88
CA ILE A 174 -2.39 20.55 -23.88
C ILE A 174 -2.70 21.67 -22.89
N PRO A 175 -3.52 22.67 -23.26
CA PRO A 175 -3.98 23.71 -22.34
C PRO A 175 -4.99 23.15 -21.34
N ALA A 176 -5.40 23.98 -20.37
CA ALA A 176 -6.38 23.59 -19.34
C ALA A 176 -7.76 23.18 -19.88
N SER A 177 -8.08 23.47 -21.16
CA SER A 177 -9.27 22.94 -21.82
C SER A 177 -9.18 21.43 -22.13
N GLY A 178 -8.00 20.82 -21.99
CA GLY A 178 -7.75 19.41 -22.28
C GLY A 178 -7.70 19.06 -23.76
N VAL A 179 -7.97 20.01 -24.67
CA VAL A 179 -8.06 19.75 -26.12
C VAL A 179 -6.70 19.90 -26.77
N PHE A 180 -6.38 19.00 -27.69
CA PHE A 180 -5.18 19.06 -28.52
C PHE A 180 -5.48 18.90 -30.00
N SER A 181 -4.60 19.45 -30.84
CA SER A 181 -4.62 19.26 -32.28
C SER A 181 -3.20 19.32 -32.83
N ASP A 182 -2.90 18.46 -33.81
CA ASP A 182 -1.66 18.44 -34.58
C ASP A 182 -1.99 18.24 -36.07
N ILE A 183 -1.14 18.78 -36.94
CA ILE A 183 -1.22 18.56 -38.38
C ILE A 183 -0.07 17.64 -38.79
N PHE A 184 -0.40 16.53 -39.42
CA PHE A 184 0.56 15.53 -39.86
C PHE A 184 0.49 15.30 -41.37
N LYS A 185 1.64 15.05 -42.01
CA LYS A 185 1.75 14.78 -43.44
C LYS A 185 2.38 13.40 -43.64
N PRO A 186 1.59 12.37 -44.02
CA PRO A 186 2.13 11.06 -44.36
C PRO A 186 3.08 11.13 -45.57
N GLU A 187 4.29 10.57 -45.41
CA GLU A 187 5.33 10.60 -46.45
C GLU A 187 5.35 9.37 -47.35
N ILE A 188 4.72 8.27 -46.89
CA ILE A 188 4.66 7.00 -47.61
C ILE A 188 3.23 6.49 -47.69
N PRO A 189 2.84 5.82 -48.79
CA PRO A 189 1.55 5.14 -48.88
C PRO A 189 1.45 3.96 -47.89
N GLY A 190 0.26 3.75 -47.34
CA GLY A 190 -0.06 2.61 -46.49
C GLY A 190 -0.99 2.97 -45.35
N PHE A 191 -1.24 2.00 -44.47
CA PHE A 191 -2.02 2.21 -43.26
C PHE A 191 -1.14 2.82 -42.19
N TRP A 192 -1.46 4.07 -41.86
CA TRP A 192 -0.89 4.77 -40.71
C TRP A 192 -1.84 4.62 -39.53
N ALA A 193 -1.27 4.57 -38.34
CA ALA A 193 -2.04 4.62 -37.10
C ALA A 193 -1.57 5.75 -36.21
N VAL A 194 -2.47 6.20 -35.34
CA VAL A 194 -2.17 7.25 -34.37
C VAL A 194 -2.51 6.78 -32.98
N LYS A 195 -1.54 6.88 -32.08
CA LYS A 195 -1.72 6.61 -30.65
C LYS A 195 -1.48 7.90 -29.87
N ALA A 196 -2.42 8.30 -29.03
CA ALA A 196 -2.19 9.31 -28.00
C ALA A 196 -2.00 8.64 -26.65
N ARG A 197 -1.03 9.12 -25.87
CA ARG A 197 -0.70 8.59 -24.56
C ARG A 197 -0.45 9.74 -23.58
N TRP A 198 -1.00 9.61 -22.39
CA TRP A 198 -0.69 10.46 -21.26
C TRP A 198 -0.24 9.61 -20.09
N ALA A 199 0.89 9.97 -19.47
CA ALA A 199 1.47 9.22 -18.36
C ALA A 199 0.69 9.39 -17.04
N GLY A 200 -0.31 10.27 -16.99
CA GLY A 200 -0.98 10.67 -15.76
C GLY A 200 -0.14 11.67 -14.96
N ASP A 201 -0.61 11.99 -13.76
CA ASP A 201 0.06 12.87 -12.80
C ASP A 201 -0.11 12.34 -11.37
N ASN A 202 0.11 13.18 -10.35
CA ASN A 202 -0.08 12.78 -8.94
C ASN A 202 -1.55 12.58 -8.55
N GLU A 203 -2.48 13.14 -9.32
CA GLU A 203 -3.92 13.12 -9.08
C GLU A 203 -4.70 12.25 -10.08
N HIS A 204 -4.11 11.82 -11.18
CA HIS A 204 -4.78 11.14 -12.29
C HIS A 204 -3.98 9.97 -12.85
N TYR A 205 -4.67 8.87 -13.17
CA TYR A 205 -4.03 7.71 -13.81
C TYR A 205 -3.61 7.99 -15.25
N SER A 206 -2.60 7.26 -15.71
CA SER A 206 -2.21 7.25 -17.13
C SER A 206 -3.34 6.74 -18.00
N CYS A 207 -3.44 7.24 -19.23
CA CYS A 207 -4.38 6.74 -20.21
C CYS A 207 -3.79 6.77 -21.62
N GLU A 208 -4.33 5.93 -22.50
CA GLU A 208 -3.92 5.90 -23.90
C GLU A 208 -5.11 5.60 -24.82
N ARG A 209 -5.02 6.05 -26.06
CA ARG A 209 -6.05 5.84 -27.07
C ARG A 209 -5.41 5.64 -28.45
N TYR A 210 -5.94 4.67 -29.18
CA TYR A 210 -5.53 4.31 -30.53
C TYR A 210 -6.62 4.68 -31.53
N GLN A 211 -6.22 5.10 -32.73
CA GLN A 211 -7.10 5.39 -33.86
C GLN A 211 -6.43 5.01 -35.19
#